data_AF-A0A2S6N322-F1
#
_entry.id   AF-A0A2S6N322-F1
#
_cell.length_a   1.000
_cell.length_b   1.000
_cell.length_c   1.000
_cell.angle_alpha   90.00
_cell.angle_beta   90.00
_cell.angle_gamma   90.00
#
_symmetry.space_group_name_H-M   'P 1'
#
loop_
_entity.id
_entity.type
_entity.pdbx_description
1 polymer ?
#
loop_
_entity_poly.entity_id
_entity_poly.type
_entity_poly.pdbx_seq_one_letter_code
_entity_poly.pdbx_strand_id
1 'polypeptide(L)'
;MAAGFQPQQDIRPDAAKSRAAVDLARRLPGLTLSARHAAASVAAGLHGRRRAGMGENFWQFRPFISGEAAQNVDWRRSGRDDRLYVREREWEAAQVLWVWADLSPSMNFRSTLAENTKADRALVLALALADACVRGGERAGWLGVTPLFSSADVIERLALALLAEARRDGDAFPDLPPVARLRPREKVALIGDFLVEPEKFDATLARLSAQGARGCALMVFDPVEQSFPFAGQTEFFDESGAKLRAGRAEDFSELYAQKLAAHRAALADSARARGFTFALHATDRPATEALLRLRQGLGEGR
;
A
#
# COMPACT_ATOMS: atom_id res chain seq x y z
N MET A 1 -44.28 34.59 -20.93
CA MET A 1 -43.72 33.24 -21.11
C MET A 1 -42.22 33.34 -20.88
N ALA A 2 -41.71 32.74 -19.80
CA ALA A 2 -40.32 32.92 -19.38
C ALA A 2 -39.44 31.77 -19.88
N ALA A 3 -38.40 32.09 -20.66
CA ALA A 3 -37.35 31.14 -21.01
C ALA A 3 -36.34 31.05 -19.85
N GLY A 4 -36.41 29.95 -19.09
CA GLY A 4 -35.51 29.69 -17.97
C GLY A 4 -34.16 29.15 -18.42
N PHE A 5 -33.25 30.04 -18.82
CA PHE A 5 -31.83 29.69 -19.02
C PHE A 5 -31.20 29.47 -17.63
N GLN A 6 -30.79 28.24 -17.30
CA GLN A 6 -30.04 27.99 -16.06
C GLN A 6 -28.53 28.21 -16.31
N PRO A 7 -27.83 28.97 -15.44
CA PRO A 7 -26.43 29.29 -15.65
C PRO A 7 -25.53 28.07 -15.38
N GLN A 8 -24.59 27.87 -16.29
CA GLN A 8 -23.43 27.00 -16.12
C GLN A 8 -22.65 27.48 -14.89
N GLN A 9 -22.61 26.68 -13.82
CA GLN A 9 -21.94 27.07 -12.59
C GLN A 9 -20.42 27.04 -12.80
N ASP A 10 -19.77 28.20 -12.67
CA ASP A 10 -18.32 28.31 -12.55
C ASP A 10 -17.85 27.57 -11.28
N ILE A 11 -17.50 26.29 -11.43
CA ILE A 11 -16.81 25.53 -10.39
C ILE A 11 -15.40 26.10 -10.28
N ARG A 12 -15.23 27.05 -9.35
CA ARG A 12 -13.89 27.54 -8.97
C ARG A 12 -13.03 26.33 -8.58
N PRO A 13 -11.82 26.16 -9.13
CA PRO A 13 -11.02 24.94 -8.92
C PRO A 13 -10.74 24.66 -7.43
N ASP A 14 -10.63 25.71 -6.62
CA ASP A 14 -10.46 25.65 -5.17
C ASP A 14 -11.61 24.91 -4.42
N ALA A 15 -12.83 24.96 -4.96
CA ALA A 15 -13.99 24.29 -4.38
C ALA A 15 -13.99 22.77 -4.63
N ALA A 16 -13.41 22.33 -5.76
CA ALA A 16 -13.23 20.91 -6.06
C ALA A 16 -12.17 20.30 -5.12
N LYS A 17 -10.97 20.92 -5.06
CA LYS A 17 -9.85 20.52 -4.19
C LYS A 17 -10.25 20.34 -2.72
N SER A 18 -11.12 21.22 -2.22
CA SER A 18 -11.64 21.13 -0.85
C SER A 18 -12.51 19.89 -0.63
N ARG A 19 -13.23 19.43 -1.67
CA ARG A 19 -14.23 18.35 -1.57
C ARG A 19 -13.60 16.98 -1.40
N ALA A 20 -12.63 16.55 -2.21
CA ALA A 20 -12.04 15.22 -2.03
C ALA A 20 -11.26 15.11 -0.71
N ALA A 21 -10.60 16.18 -0.27
CA ALA A 21 -9.96 16.24 1.04
C ALA A 21 -10.96 16.10 2.20
N VAL A 22 -12.15 16.72 2.10
CA VAL A 22 -13.25 16.57 3.07
C VAL A 22 -13.87 15.17 3.00
N ASP A 23 -14.05 14.60 1.82
CA ASP A 23 -14.62 13.26 1.63
C ASP A 23 -13.65 12.15 2.08
N LEU A 24 -12.33 12.35 1.94
CA LEU A 24 -11.30 11.51 2.55
C LEU A 24 -11.31 11.63 4.09
N ALA A 25 -11.34 12.87 4.62
CA ALA A 25 -11.40 13.10 6.07
C ALA A 25 -12.60 12.40 6.74
N ARG A 26 -13.76 12.37 6.07
CA ARG A 26 -14.97 11.70 6.56
C ARG A 26 -14.84 10.18 6.61
N ARG A 27 -14.14 9.58 5.65
CA ARG A 27 -13.96 8.11 5.54
C ARG A 27 -12.83 7.58 6.43
N LEU A 28 -11.73 8.34 6.56
CA LEU A 28 -10.51 7.91 7.24
C LEU A 28 -10.71 7.20 8.59
N PRO A 29 -11.56 7.67 9.53
CA PRO A 29 -11.79 6.97 10.80
C PRO A 29 -12.31 5.53 10.66
N GLY A 30 -13.13 5.24 9.63
CA GLY A 30 -13.59 3.88 9.33
C GLY A 30 -12.51 3.03 8.67
N LEU A 31 -11.66 3.65 7.84
CA LEU A 31 -10.54 2.99 7.16
C LEU A 31 -9.42 2.63 8.16
N THR A 32 -9.10 3.51 9.12
CA THR A 32 -8.10 3.24 10.16
C THR A 32 -8.55 2.10 11.10
N LEU A 33 -9.83 2.05 11.47
CA LEU A 33 -10.40 0.93 12.22
C LEU A 33 -10.33 -0.39 11.42
N SER A 34 -10.72 -0.35 10.13
CA SER A 34 -10.66 -1.52 9.24
C SER A 34 -9.22 -2.02 9.05
N ALA A 35 -8.25 -1.11 8.95
CA ALA A 35 -6.83 -1.43 8.86
C ALA A 35 -6.32 -2.13 10.14
N ARG A 36 -6.68 -1.61 11.33
CA ARG A 36 -6.37 -2.25 12.62
C ARG A 36 -6.93 -3.68 12.71
N HIS A 37 -8.18 -3.89 12.28
CA HIS A 37 -8.77 -5.23 12.25
C HIS A 37 -8.03 -6.17 11.30
N ALA A 38 -7.73 -5.74 10.08
CA ALA A 38 -6.98 -6.55 9.11
C ALA A 38 -5.58 -6.93 9.60
N ALA A 39 -4.84 -5.97 10.17
CA ALA A 39 -3.51 -6.17 10.74
C ALA A 39 -3.54 -7.17 11.92
N ALA A 40 -4.51 -7.02 12.84
CA ALA A 40 -4.70 -7.92 13.98
C ALA A 40 -5.04 -9.36 13.53
N SER A 41 -5.93 -9.53 12.54
CA SER A 41 -6.26 -10.85 11.99
C SER A 41 -5.05 -11.56 11.38
N VAL A 42 -4.22 -10.84 10.63
CA VAL A 42 -2.99 -11.40 10.04
C VAL A 42 -1.94 -11.71 11.11
N ALA A 43 -1.82 -10.88 12.15
CA ALA A 43 -0.95 -11.18 13.29
C ALA A 43 -1.37 -12.47 14.01
N ALA A 44 -2.68 -12.65 14.29
CA ALA A 44 -3.21 -13.84 14.93
C ALA A 44 -2.91 -15.12 14.13
N GLY A 45 -3.18 -15.11 12.81
CA GLY A 45 -2.93 -16.25 11.92
C GLY A 45 -1.46 -16.67 11.77
N LEU A 46 -0.50 -15.79 12.11
CA LEU A 46 0.93 -16.04 11.95
C LEU A 46 1.65 -16.49 13.24
N HIS A 47 0.93 -16.66 14.36
CA HIS A 47 1.53 -17.01 15.65
C HIS A 47 2.27 -18.37 15.70
N GLY A 48 2.17 -19.21 14.66
CA GLY A 48 2.92 -20.46 14.52
C GLY A 48 4.34 -20.36 13.92
N ARG A 49 4.84 -19.17 13.57
CA ARG A 49 6.16 -19.01 12.89
C ARG A 49 7.12 -18.00 13.54
N ARG A 50 7.18 -17.95 14.88
CA ARG A 50 8.31 -17.28 15.57
C ARG A 50 9.58 -18.12 15.40
N ARG A 51 10.52 -17.64 14.57
CA ARG A 51 11.91 -18.12 14.56
C ARG A 51 12.73 -17.35 15.59
N ALA A 52 13.78 -17.98 16.07
CA ALA A 52 14.77 -17.37 16.96
C ALA A 52 15.52 -16.24 16.24
N GLY A 53 15.16 -15.01 16.58
CA GLY A 53 16.01 -13.84 16.60
C GLY A 53 15.77 -13.16 17.95
N MET A 54 16.77 -13.26 18.83
CA MET A 54 17.34 -12.10 19.51
C MET A 54 16.32 -11.09 20.17
N GLY A 55 16.58 -9.77 20.11
CA GLY A 55 15.55 -8.71 20.22
C GLY A 55 15.97 -7.33 20.78
N GLU A 56 15.07 -6.33 20.70
CA GLU A 56 14.79 -5.44 21.87
C GLU A 56 14.29 -6.31 23.04
N ASN A 57 13.62 -7.41 22.70
CA ASN A 57 13.46 -8.56 23.58
C ASN A 57 14.83 -9.09 24.01
N PHE A 58 14.98 -9.33 25.31
CA PHE A 58 16.15 -10.01 25.86
C PHE A 58 16.29 -11.41 25.25
N TRP A 59 17.46 -11.71 24.66
CA TRP A 59 17.76 -13.01 24.08
C TRP A 59 18.38 -13.96 25.10
N GLN A 60 19.64 -13.69 25.47
CA GLN A 60 20.37 -14.40 26.49
C GLN A 60 21.45 -13.51 27.12
N PHE A 61 21.96 -13.94 28.28
CA PHE A 61 23.25 -13.50 28.77
C PHE A 61 24.31 -14.48 28.28
N ARG A 62 25.44 -13.98 27.77
CA ARG A 62 26.63 -14.81 27.54
C ARG A 62 27.80 -14.32 28.40
N PRO A 63 28.82 -15.15 28.65
CA PRO A 63 30.07 -14.69 29.23
C PRO A 63 30.70 -13.58 28.38
N PHE A 64 31.27 -12.59 29.07
CA PHE A 64 32.14 -11.56 28.48
C PHE A 64 33.41 -12.20 27.91
N ILE A 65 33.86 -11.73 26.75
CA ILE A 65 35.09 -12.20 26.10
C ILE A 65 36.14 -11.08 26.15
N SER A 66 37.39 -11.44 26.46
CA SER A 66 38.49 -10.47 26.53
C SER A 66 38.70 -9.78 25.18
N GLY A 67 38.72 -8.44 25.19
CA GLY A 67 38.73 -7.60 23.99
C GLY A 67 37.42 -6.86 23.71
N GLU A 68 36.33 -7.20 24.41
CA GLU A 68 35.05 -6.51 24.28
C GLU A 68 34.98 -5.22 25.12
N ALA A 69 34.20 -4.23 24.67
CA ALA A 69 34.06 -2.96 25.38
C ALA A 69 33.30 -3.16 26.71
N ALA A 70 33.90 -2.73 27.82
CA ALA A 70 33.34 -2.89 29.17
C ALA A 70 31.95 -2.23 29.36
N GLN A 71 31.59 -1.26 28.52
CA GLN A 71 30.26 -0.64 28.49
C GLN A 71 29.12 -1.62 28.14
N ASN A 72 29.43 -2.78 27.56
CA ASN A 72 28.45 -3.81 27.17
C ASN A 72 28.16 -4.81 28.31
N VAL A 73 28.85 -4.71 29.44
CA VAL A 73 28.68 -5.60 30.60
C VAL A 73 27.37 -5.27 31.33
N ASP A 74 26.53 -6.27 31.56
CA ASP A 74 25.38 -6.12 32.45
C ASP A 74 25.84 -6.31 33.89
N TRP A 75 26.17 -5.19 34.55
CA TRP A 75 26.64 -5.18 35.94
C TRP A 75 25.63 -5.77 36.93
N ARG A 76 24.32 -5.69 36.63
CA ARG A 76 23.26 -6.20 37.51
C ARG A 76 23.14 -7.72 37.46
N ARG A 77 23.40 -8.34 36.30
CA ARG A 77 23.53 -9.80 36.17
C ARG A 77 24.88 -10.27 36.70
N SER A 78 25.96 -9.56 36.37
CA SER A 78 27.33 -9.94 36.72
C SER A 78 27.60 -9.86 38.23
N GLY A 79 26.96 -8.95 38.97
CA GLY A 79 27.08 -8.88 40.44
C GLY A 79 26.41 -10.01 41.22
N ARG A 80 26.09 -11.15 40.60
CA ARG A 80 25.47 -12.34 41.22
C ARG A 80 26.29 -13.63 41.05
N ASP A 81 27.45 -13.54 40.39
CA ASP A 81 28.26 -14.69 39.95
C ASP A 81 29.72 -14.22 39.73
N ASP A 82 30.70 -15.11 39.75
CA ASP A 82 32.13 -14.76 39.57
C ASP A 82 32.50 -14.51 38.09
N ARG A 83 31.50 -14.26 37.24
CA ARG A 83 31.65 -14.12 35.78
C ARG A 83 30.98 -12.85 35.30
N LEU A 84 31.70 -12.10 34.47
CA LEU A 84 31.13 -10.97 33.74
C LEU A 84 30.21 -11.49 32.62
N TYR A 85 29.01 -10.95 32.56
CA TYR A 85 28.01 -11.27 31.54
C TYR A 85 27.73 -10.07 30.64
N VAL A 86 27.72 -10.31 29.33
CA VAL A 86 27.24 -9.36 28.31
C VAL A 86 25.79 -9.70 27.99
N ARG A 87 24.94 -8.68 27.89
CA ARG A 87 23.55 -8.82 27.45
C ARG A 87 23.50 -8.73 25.93
N GLU A 88 23.18 -9.83 25.26
CA GLU A 88 22.98 -9.84 23.82
C GLU A 88 21.58 -9.29 23.45
N ARG A 89 21.52 -8.55 22.33
CA ARG A 89 20.35 -7.85 21.76
C ARG A 89 20.28 -8.19 20.26
N GLU A 90 19.14 -8.01 19.60
CA GLU A 90 19.11 -8.19 18.12
C GLU A 90 20.03 -7.21 17.43
N TRP A 91 20.67 -7.73 16.39
CA TRP A 91 21.04 -6.94 15.25
C TRP A 91 20.10 -7.24 14.06
N GLU A 92 18.84 -6.84 14.18
CA GLU A 92 18.02 -6.56 13.00
C GLU A 92 18.23 -5.08 12.71
N ALA A 93 18.84 -4.81 11.56
CA ALA A 93 18.63 -3.54 10.91
C ALA A 93 17.13 -3.47 10.56
N ALA A 94 16.34 -2.91 11.50
CA ALA A 94 14.88 -2.84 11.43
C ALA A 94 14.45 -2.45 10.02
N GLN A 95 13.79 -3.41 9.33
CA GLN A 95 13.47 -3.28 7.92
C GLN A 95 12.64 -2.02 7.72
N VAL A 96 12.81 -1.40 6.57
CA VAL A 96 12.09 -0.19 6.21
C VAL A 96 11.10 -0.56 5.13
N LEU A 97 9.82 -0.35 5.41
CA LEU A 97 8.74 -0.43 4.45
C LEU A 97 8.27 0.97 4.06
N TRP A 98 8.30 1.24 2.77
CA TRP A 98 7.55 2.34 2.18
C TRP A 98 6.25 1.80 1.59
N VAL A 99 5.11 2.33 2.05
CA VAL A 99 3.80 2.06 1.46
C VAL A 99 3.41 3.20 0.52
N TRP A 100 2.71 2.86 -0.54
CA TRP A 100 2.04 3.82 -1.41
C TRP A 100 0.73 3.21 -1.89
N ALA A 101 -0.35 3.99 -1.84
CA ALA A 101 -1.60 3.64 -2.48
C ALA A 101 -2.00 4.69 -3.51
N ASP A 102 -2.54 4.21 -4.62
CA ASP A 102 -3.21 5.02 -5.63
C ASP A 102 -4.53 5.56 -5.07
N LEU A 103 -4.74 6.86 -5.26
CA LEU A 103 -5.91 7.63 -4.83
C LEU A 103 -6.47 8.49 -5.98
N SER A 104 -6.05 8.21 -7.21
CA SER A 104 -6.51 8.86 -8.43
C SER A 104 -8.02 8.67 -8.66
N PRO A 105 -8.66 9.43 -9.57
CA PRO A 105 -10.10 9.34 -9.82
C PRO A 105 -10.60 7.92 -10.14
N SER A 106 -9.86 7.12 -10.92
CA SER A 106 -10.19 5.73 -11.29
C SER A 106 -10.44 4.85 -10.05
N MET A 107 -9.72 5.11 -8.96
CA MET A 107 -9.77 4.34 -7.71
C MET A 107 -11.05 4.58 -6.91
N ASN A 108 -11.84 5.61 -7.22
CA ASN A 108 -13.13 5.86 -6.56
C ASN A 108 -14.27 4.97 -7.09
N PHE A 109 -14.04 4.15 -8.12
CA PHE A 109 -15.02 3.20 -8.62
C PHE A 109 -15.39 2.12 -7.56
N ARG A 110 -16.67 1.74 -7.55
CA ARG A 110 -17.26 0.67 -6.72
C ARG A 110 -18.55 0.17 -7.36
N SER A 111 -18.63 -1.12 -7.66
CA SER A 111 -19.88 -1.77 -8.11
C SER A 111 -20.79 -2.17 -6.95
N THR A 112 -21.96 -2.72 -7.27
CA THR A 112 -22.86 -3.33 -6.27
C THR A 112 -22.32 -4.64 -5.67
N LEU A 113 -21.27 -5.23 -6.26
CA LEU A 113 -20.61 -6.44 -5.75
C LEU A 113 -19.53 -6.11 -4.70
N ALA A 114 -19.16 -4.85 -4.56
CA ALA A 114 -18.09 -4.39 -3.68
C ALA A 114 -18.63 -3.52 -2.54
N GLU A 115 -18.26 -3.84 -1.30
CA GLU A 115 -18.63 -3.02 -0.12
C GLU A 115 -17.99 -1.62 -0.16
N ASN A 116 -16.74 -1.55 -0.62
CA ASN A 116 -15.83 -0.40 -0.52
C ASN A 116 -15.23 -0.07 -1.90
N THR A 117 -14.82 1.18 -2.13
CA THR A 117 -14.11 1.59 -3.35
C THR A 117 -12.73 0.93 -3.47
N LYS A 118 -12.14 0.92 -4.68
CA LYS A 118 -10.73 0.49 -4.86
C LYS A 118 -9.78 1.31 -3.98
N ALA A 119 -10.00 2.64 -3.88
CA ALA A 119 -9.24 3.57 -3.05
C ALA A 119 -9.35 3.23 -1.54
N ASP A 120 -10.56 3.00 -1.03
CA ASP A 120 -10.78 2.61 0.37
C ASP A 120 -10.07 1.29 0.68
N ARG A 121 -10.17 0.30 -0.22
CA ARG A 121 -9.50 -1.00 -0.08
C ARG A 121 -7.97 -0.83 -0.10
N ALA A 122 -7.43 -0.01 -0.99
CA ALA A 122 -6.00 0.26 -1.09
C ALA A 122 -5.45 0.96 0.16
N LEU A 123 -6.17 1.95 0.70
CA LEU A 123 -5.85 2.62 1.97
C LEU A 123 -5.84 1.65 3.15
N VAL A 124 -6.87 0.82 3.28
CA VAL A 124 -6.95 -0.19 4.36
C VAL A 124 -5.75 -1.14 4.30
N LEU A 125 -5.37 -1.60 3.10
CA LEU A 125 -4.23 -2.50 2.91
C LEU A 125 -2.89 -1.81 3.21
N ALA A 126 -2.67 -0.59 2.74
CA ALA A 126 -1.45 0.18 3.00
C ALA A 126 -1.26 0.48 4.50
N LEU A 127 -2.31 0.95 5.17
CA LEU A 127 -2.28 1.27 6.60
C LEU A 127 -2.13 0.00 7.46
N ALA A 128 -2.82 -1.10 7.12
CA ALA A 128 -2.70 -2.37 7.85
C ALA A 128 -1.31 -3.00 7.69
N LEU A 129 -0.71 -2.88 6.51
CA LEU A 129 0.64 -3.37 6.24
C LEU A 129 1.69 -2.56 7.02
N ALA A 130 1.58 -1.23 7.03
CA ALA A 130 2.44 -0.36 7.83
C ALA A 130 2.36 -0.68 9.34
N ASP A 131 1.15 -0.86 9.86
CA ASP A 131 0.92 -1.26 11.27
C ASP A 131 1.48 -2.64 11.59
N ALA A 132 1.26 -3.63 10.72
CA ALA A 132 1.79 -4.99 10.89
C ALA A 132 3.34 -5.02 10.87
N CYS A 133 3.98 -4.19 10.04
CA CYS A 133 5.43 -4.02 10.02
C CYS A 133 5.94 -3.35 11.30
N VAL A 134 5.35 -2.21 11.71
CA VAL A 134 5.77 -1.50 12.93
C VAL A 134 5.57 -2.35 14.20
N ARG A 135 4.46 -3.11 14.30
CA ARG A 135 4.28 -4.11 15.39
C ARG A 135 5.26 -5.28 15.32
N GLY A 136 5.85 -5.54 14.15
CA GLY A 136 6.95 -6.48 13.96
C GLY A 136 8.32 -5.96 14.38
N GLY A 137 8.45 -4.69 14.77
CA GLY A 137 9.74 -4.04 15.07
C GLY A 137 10.38 -3.32 13.88
N GLU A 138 9.71 -3.31 12.72
CA GLU A 138 10.15 -2.61 11.51
C GLU A 138 9.78 -1.12 11.54
N ARG A 139 10.14 -0.38 10.50
CA ARG A 139 9.75 1.03 10.29
C ARG A 139 8.90 1.16 9.05
N ALA A 140 7.83 1.95 9.12
CA ALA A 140 6.96 2.22 7.99
C ALA A 140 6.79 3.72 7.71
N GLY A 141 6.65 4.09 6.44
CA GLY A 141 6.34 5.46 5.99
C GLY A 141 5.57 5.46 4.67
N TRP A 142 4.91 6.57 4.36
CA TRP A 142 4.28 6.77 3.05
C TRP A 142 5.28 7.33 2.06
N LEU A 143 5.44 6.64 0.92
CA LEU A 143 6.43 6.97 -0.10
C LEU A 143 6.23 8.39 -0.64
N GLY A 144 7.22 9.26 -0.42
CA GLY A 144 7.22 10.65 -0.88
C GLY A 144 6.41 11.63 -0.02
N VAL A 145 5.68 11.18 1.02
CA VAL A 145 4.79 12.04 1.83
C VAL A 145 5.25 12.14 3.29
N THR A 146 5.71 11.04 3.92
CA THR A 146 6.09 11.06 5.35
C THR A 146 7.54 10.68 5.59
N PRO A 147 8.12 11.05 6.76
CA PRO A 147 9.24 10.30 7.31
C PRO A 147 8.82 8.87 7.71
N LEU A 148 9.79 8.09 8.17
CA LEU A 148 9.58 6.76 8.74
C LEU A 148 9.15 6.83 10.20
N PHE A 149 8.23 5.94 10.59
CA PHE A 149 7.76 5.78 11.96
C PHE A 149 8.02 4.35 12.47
N SER A 150 8.24 4.23 13.78
CA SER A 150 8.42 2.95 14.51
C SER A 150 7.46 2.83 15.70
N SER A 151 6.39 3.65 15.72
CA SER A 151 5.48 3.80 16.86
C SER A 151 4.09 3.26 16.52
N ALA A 152 3.41 2.69 17.52
CA ALA A 152 2.12 2.00 17.36
C ALA A 152 0.93 2.91 16.94
N ASP A 153 1.15 4.22 16.82
CA ASP A 153 0.25 5.23 16.26
C ASP A 153 0.53 5.50 14.76
N VAL A 154 1.27 4.62 14.07
CA VAL A 154 1.63 4.77 12.65
C VAL A 154 0.41 4.96 11.75
N ILE A 155 -0.70 4.26 12.01
CA ILE A 155 -1.94 4.41 11.23
C ILE A 155 -2.44 5.86 11.29
N GLU A 156 -2.48 6.44 12.49
CA GLU A 156 -2.94 7.82 12.69
C GLU A 156 -1.99 8.83 12.05
N ARG A 157 -0.66 8.61 12.16
CA ARG A 157 0.35 9.48 11.54
C ARG A 157 0.26 9.48 10.02
N LEU A 158 0.13 8.30 9.40
CA LEU A 158 -0.02 8.18 7.95
C LEU A 158 -1.36 8.78 7.48
N ALA A 159 -2.47 8.49 8.17
CA ALA A 159 -3.78 9.06 7.85
C ALA A 159 -3.82 10.59 7.94
N LEU A 160 -3.20 11.18 8.99
CA LEU A 160 -3.09 12.64 9.14
C LEU A 160 -2.22 13.26 8.05
N ALA A 161 -1.12 12.61 7.66
CA ALA A 161 -0.27 13.11 6.60
C ALA A 161 -0.96 13.06 5.22
N LEU A 162 -1.71 12.00 4.92
CA LEU A 162 -2.52 11.91 3.69
C LEU A 162 -3.59 12.99 3.62
N LEU A 163 -4.24 13.30 4.74
CA LEU A 163 -5.19 14.40 4.81
C LEU A 163 -4.51 15.77 4.59
N ALA A 164 -3.27 15.94 5.05
CA ALA A 164 -2.48 17.13 4.79
C ALA A 164 -2.00 17.22 3.32
N GLU A 165 -1.71 16.09 2.68
CA GLU A 165 -1.37 15.99 1.26
C GLU A 165 -2.58 16.32 0.37
N ALA A 166 -3.74 15.71 0.64
CA ALA A 166 -5.00 15.95 -0.08
C ALA A 166 -5.39 17.44 -0.11
N ARG A 167 -5.09 18.17 0.96
CA ARG A 167 -5.35 19.62 1.09
C ARG A 167 -4.34 20.49 0.34
N ARG A 168 -3.15 20.00 0.02
CA ARG A 168 -2.10 20.76 -0.69
C ARG A 168 -2.25 20.66 -2.20
N ASP A 169 -2.28 19.43 -2.73
CA ASP A 169 -2.25 19.23 -4.17
C ASP A 169 -3.65 19.34 -4.79
N GLY A 170 -4.65 18.77 -4.12
CA GLY A 170 -6.07 18.92 -4.43
C GLY A 170 -6.52 18.12 -5.65
N ASP A 171 -7.30 17.06 -5.39
CA ASP A 171 -7.91 16.07 -6.30
C ASP A 171 -6.97 15.31 -7.26
N ALA A 172 -5.84 15.88 -7.68
CA ALA A 172 -4.84 15.27 -8.55
C ALA A 172 -3.84 14.37 -7.79
N PHE A 173 -4.34 13.32 -7.13
CA PHE A 173 -3.46 12.22 -6.73
C PHE A 173 -2.92 11.50 -7.97
N PRO A 174 -1.59 11.27 -8.07
CA PRO A 174 -1.03 10.58 -9.22
C PRO A 174 -1.39 9.10 -9.21
N ASP A 175 -1.54 8.53 -10.41
CA ASP A 175 -1.72 7.11 -10.73
C ASP A 175 -0.46 6.26 -10.50
N LEU A 176 0.69 6.91 -10.29
CA LEU A 176 1.98 6.28 -10.02
C LEU A 176 2.73 6.96 -8.86
N PRO A 177 3.56 6.21 -8.10
CA PRO A 177 4.27 6.74 -6.96
C PRO A 177 5.28 7.83 -7.35
N PRO A 178 5.40 8.90 -6.55
CA PRO A 178 6.27 10.04 -6.85
C PRO A 178 7.77 9.68 -6.86
N VAL A 179 8.60 10.63 -7.27
CA VAL A 179 10.05 10.50 -7.18
C VAL A 179 10.50 10.63 -5.73
N ALA A 180 10.82 9.50 -5.11
CA ALA A 180 11.34 9.41 -3.74
C ALA A 180 12.75 8.81 -3.72
N ARG A 181 13.58 9.28 -2.78
CA ARG A 181 14.88 8.70 -2.47
C ARG A 181 14.71 7.53 -1.51
N LEU A 182 15.27 6.38 -1.89
CA LEU A 182 15.28 5.15 -1.11
C LEU A 182 16.71 4.76 -0.79
N ARG A 183 16.90 3.98 0.27
CA ARG A 183 18.19 3.33 0.57
C ARG A 183 18.19 1.90 0.02
N PRO A 184 19.38 1.31 -0.25
CA PRO A 184 19.47 -0.09 -0.65
C PRO A 184 18.82 -1.01 0.38
N ARG A 185 18.11 -2.04 -0.10
CA ARG A 185 17.37 -3.04 0.70
C ARG A 185 16.12 -2.53 1.42
N GLU A 186 15.75 -1.25 1.28
CA GLU A 186 14.42 -0.79 1.70
C GLU A 186 13.34 -1.45 0.84
N LYS A 187 12.21 -1.77 1.49
CA LYS A 187 11.09 -2.47 0.87
C LYS A 187 10.02 -1.48 0.44
N VAL A 188 9.33 -1.76 -0.67
CA VAL A 188 8.24 -0.92 -1.19
C VAL A 188 7.00 -1.77 -1.48
N ALA A 189 5.85 -1.34 -0.98
CA ALA A 189 4.54 -1.87 -1.34
C ALA A 189 3.75 -0.82 -2.12
N LEU A 190 3.45 -1.10 -3.37
CA LEU A 190 2.61 -0.28 -4.25
C LEU A 190 1.22 -0.92 -4.36
N ILE A 191 0.15 -0.14 -4.17
CA ILE A 191 -1.23 -0.66 -4.18
C ILE A 191 -2.10 0.27 -5.03
N GLY A 192 -2.57 -0.16 -6.19
CA GLY A 192 -3.38 0.65 -7.10
C GLY A 192 -4.06 -0.21 -8.14
N ASP A 193 -4.82 0.37 -9.07
CA ASP A 193 -5.37 -0.41 -10.20
C ASP A 193 -4.37 -0.55 -11.36
N PHE A 194 -3.35 0.31 -11.39
CA PHE A 194 -2.29 0.32 -12.40
C PHE A 194 -2.82 0.32 -13.84
N LEU A 195 -3.92 1.03 -14.10
CA LEU A 195 -4.49 1.22 -15.45
C LEU A 195 -3.71 2.28 -16.27
N VAL A 196 -2.39 2.21 -16.20
CA VAL A 196 -1.39 3.04 -16.89
C VAL A 196 -0.69 2.25 -17.99
N GLU A 197 0.02 2.90 -18.90
CA GLU A 197 0.84 2.24 -19.91
C GLU A 197 1.96 1.39 -19.25
N PRO A 198 2.16 0.11 -19.66
CA PRO A 198 3.15 -0.78 -19.05
C PRO A 198 4.56 -0.20 -18.97
N GLU A 199 4.95 0.64 -19.93
CA GLU A 199 6.24 1.31 -19.99
C GLU A 199 6.43 2.32 -18.84
N LYS A 200 5.36 3.03 -18.43
CA LYS A 200 5.40 3.96 -17.28
C LYS A 200 5.52 3.19 -15.96
N PHE A 201 4.84 2.04 -15.86
CA PHE A 201 4.96 1.15 -14.70
C PHE A 201 6.35 0.53 -14.61
N ASP A 202 6.91 0.01 -15.71
CA ASP A 202 8.29 -0.49 -15.73
C ASP A 202 9.30 0.60 -15.40
N ALA A 203 9.20 1.80 -15.98
CA ALA A 203 10.09 2.93 -15.67
C ALA A 203 10.02 3.32 -14.19
N THR A 204 8.83 3.22 -13.57
CA THR A 204 8.63 3.43 -12.13
C THR A 204 9.35 2.37 -11.30
N LEU A 205 9.14 1.09 -11.60
CA LEU A 205 9.82 0.00 -10.90
C LEU A 205 11.33 -0.01 -11.15
N ALA A 206 11.78 0.39 -12.35
CA ALA A 206 13.18 0.59 -12.69
C ALA A 206 13.85 1.62 -11.77
N ARG A 207 13.22 2.77 -11.59
CA ARG A 207 13.69 3.86 -10.70
C ARG A 207 13.76 3.45 -9.23
N LEU A 208 12.84 2.61 -8.76
CA LEU A 208 12.87 2.08 -7.39
C LEU A 208 13.98 1.01 -7.27
N SER A 209 14.02 0.06 -8.21
CA SER A 209 14.97 -1.06 -8.23
C SER A 209 16.43 -0.61 -8.39
N ALA A 210 16.68 0.45 -9.15
CA ALA A 210 18.00 1.07 -9.32
C ALA A 210 18.58 1.65 -8.02
N GLN A 211 17.73 2.02 -7.06
CA GLN A 211 18.16 2.44 -5.71
C GLN A 211 18.38 1.25 -4.76
N GLY A 212 18.28 0.02 -5.27
CA GLY A 212 18.38 -1.21 -4.50
C GLY A 212 17.11 -1.59 -3.74
N ALA A 213 15.96 -0.98 -4.06
CA ALA A 213 14.68 -1.32 -3.46
C ALA A 213 14.08 -2.60 -4.06
N ARG A 214 13.26 -3.29 -3.28
CA ARG A 214 12.53 -4.52 -3.65
C ARG A 214 11.15 -4.49 -3.02
N GLY A 215 10.21 -5.33 -3.47
CA GLY A 215 8.95 -5.49 -2.74
C GLY A 215 7.82 -6.03 -3.59
N CYS A 216 6.65 -5.41 -3.50
CA CYS A 216 5.43 -5.92 -4.12
C CYS A 216 4.57 -4.81 -4.74
N ALA A 217 3.90 -5.14 -5.83
CA ALA A 217 2.83 -4.36 -6.42
C ALA A 217 1.53 -5.19 -6.36
N LEU A 218 0.46 -4.60 -5.84
CA LEU A 218 -0.86 -5.23 -5.73
C LEU A 218 -1.87 -4.47 -6.57
N MET A 219 -2.32 -5.09 -7.66
CA MET A 219 -3.40 -4.56 -8.49
C MET A 219 -4.74 -4.76 -7.77
N VAL A 220 -5.40 -3.67 -7.41
CA VAL A 220 -6.76 -3.66 -6.84
C VAL A 220 -7.74 -3.38 -7.96
N PHE A 221 -8.76 -4.23 -8.10
CA PHE A 221 -9.79 -4.10 -9.13
C PHE A 221 -11.17 -4.42 -8.56
N ASP A 222 -12.22 -3.91 -9.18
CA ASP A 222 -13.60 -4.26 -8.84
C ASP A 222 -14.05 -5.51 -9.61
N PRO A 223 -14.82 -6.45 -9.01
CA PRO A 223 -15.28 -7.66 -9.70
C PRO A 223 -15.93 -7.41 -11.07
N VAL A 224 -16.68 -6.31 -11.26
CA VAL A 224 -17.32 -6.02 -12.55
C VAL A 224 -16.34 -5.54 -13.63
N GLU A 225 -15.17 -5.01 -13.24
CA GLU A 225 -14.08 -4.71 -14.17
C GLU A 225 -13.48 -6.00 -14.74
N GLN A 226 -13.67 -7.16 -14.11
CA GLN A 226 -13.22 -8.45 -14.64
C GLN A 226 -14.35 -9.27 -15.28
N SER A 227 -15.55 -9.31 -14.69
CA SER A 227 -16.66 -10.08 -15.23
C SER A 227 -17.40 -9.39 -16.37
N PHE A 228 -17.19 -8.07 -16.54
CA PHE A 228 -17.80 -7.21 -17.56
C PHE A 228 -19.29 -7.53 -17.82
N PRO A 229 -20.16 -7.52 -16.79
CA PRO A 229 -21.52 -8.06 -16.87
C PRO A 229 -22.51 -7.10 -17.55
N PHE A 230 -22.05 -6.33 -18.53
CA PHE A 230 -22.82 -5.32 -19.24
C PHE A 230 -23.44 -5.94 -20.50
N ALA A 231 -24.77 -6.08 -20.51
CA ALA A 231 -25.53 -6.55 -21.66
C ALA A 231 -26.35 -5.40 -22.27
N GLY A 232 -26.37 -5.31 -23.60
CA GLY A 232 -27.09 -4.25 -24.34
C GLY A 232 -26.34 -2.91 -24.43
N GLN A 233 -27.03 -1.86 -24.87
CA GLN A 233 -26.45 -0.51 -25.02
C GLN A 233 -26.18 0.11 -23.65
N THR A 234 -24.93 -0.01 -23.18
CA THR A 234 -24.44 0.64 -21.96
C THR A 234 -23.69 1.90 -22.35
N GLU A 235 -24.09 3.06 -21.82
CA GLU A 235 -23.32 4.30 -21.95
C GLU A 235 -22.11 4.24 -21.01
N PHE A 236 -20.91 4.08 -21.57
CA PHE A 236 -19.67 4.24 -20.82
C PHE A 236 -19.28 5.72 -20.80
N PHE A 237 -18.89 6.21 -19.63
CA PHE A 237 -18.31 7.54 -19.47
C PHE A 237 -16.82 7.38 -19.22
N ASP A 238 -15.98 8.12 -19.94
CA ASP A 238 -14.57 8.23 -19.58
C ASP A 238 -14.38 9.19 -18.38
N GLU A 239 -13.13 9.33 -17.92
CA GLU A 239 -12.78 10.18 -16.78
C GLU A 239 -13.00 11.69 -17.03
N SER A 240 -13.20 12.10 -18.28
CA SER A 240 -13.58 13.46 -18.68
C SER A 240 -15.10 13.65 -18.83
N GLY A 241 -15.89 12.58 -18.67
CA GLY A 241 -17.33 12.56 -18.90
C GLY A 241 -17.75 12.35 -20.36
N ALA A 242 -16.83 12.00 -21.25
CA ALA A 242 -17.15 11.75 -22.66
C ALA A 242 -17.92 10.42 -22.81
N LYS A 243 -19.02 10.46 -23.56
CA LYS A 243 -19.88 9.29 -23.80
C LYS A 243 -19.30 8.37 -24.88
N LEU A 244 -18.78 7.23 -24.48
CA LEU A 244 -18.44 6.12 -25.37
C LEU A 244 -19.69 5.29 -25.66
N ARG A 245 -20.26 5.49 -26.86
CA ARG A 245 -21.30 4.61 -27.42
C ARG A 245 -20.66 3.35 -27.99
N ALA A 246 -20.56 2.30 -27.17
CA ALA A 246 -20.22 0.96 -27.65
C ALA A 246 -21.38 0.34 -28.46
N GLY A 247 -21.05 -0.57 -29.37
CA GLY A 247 -22.01 -1.29 -30.20
C GLY A 247 -22.64 -2.48 -29.46
N ARG A 248 -22.52 -3.68 -30.03
CA ARG A 248 -22.84 -4.94 -29.31
C ARG A 248 -21.85 -5.14 -28.18
N ALA A 249 -22.35 -5.43 -26.99
CA ALA A 249 -21.51 -5.56 -25.79
C ALA A 249 -20.73 -6.88 -25.77
N GLU A 250 -21.25 -7.92 -26.44
CA GLU A 250 -20.66 -9.25 -26.47
C GLU A 250 -19.27 -9.24 -27.13
N ASP A 251 -19.15 -8.68 -28.34
CA ASP A 251 -17.88 -8.56 -29.09
C ASP A 251 -16.83 -7.71 -28.33
N PHE A 252 -17.30 -6.75 -27.52
CA PHE A 252 -16.44 -5.90 -26.70
C PHE A 252 -15.87 -6.63 -25.47
N SER A 253 -16.61 -7.59 -24.92
CA SER A 253 -16.24 -8.32 -23.69
C SER A 253 -14.99 -9.19 -23.88
N GLU A 254 -14.91 -9.93 -24.99
CA GLU A 254 -13.74 -10.77 -25.29
C GLU A 254 -12.49 -9.93 -25.58
N LEU A 255 -12.63 -8.88 -26.40
CA LEU A 255 -11.52 -7.97 -26.72
C LEU A 255 -11.01 -7.24 -25.47
N TYR A 256 -11.92 -6.81 -24.60
CA TYR A 256 -11.57 -6.18 -23.32
C TYR A 256 -10.85 -7.18 -22.40
N ALA A 257 -11.38 -8.40 -22.24
CA ALA A 257 -10.75 -9.44 -21.43
C ALA A 257 -9.34 -9.80 -21.94
N GLN A 258 -9.14 -9.91 -23.26
CA GLN A 258 -7.83 -10.12 -23.87
C GLN A 258 -6.86 -8.96 -23.59
N LYS A 259 -7.31 -7.71 -23.74
CA LYS A 259 -6.51 -6.52 -23.41
C LYS A 259 -6.12 -6.46 -21.94
N LEU A 260 -7.07 -6.72 -21.03
CA LEU A 260 -6.83 -6.73 -19.58
C LEU A 260 -5.87 -7.87 -19.19
N ALA A 261 -5.98 -9.04 -19.80
CA ALA A 261 -5.06 -10.16 -19.58
C ALA A 261 -3.64 -9.84 -20.08
N ALA A 262 -3.51 -9.27 -21.29
CA ALA A 262 -2.23 -8.83 -21.83
C ALA A 262 -1.59 -7.73 -20.97
N HIS A 263 -2.39 -6.77 -20.49
CA HIS A 263 -1.94 -5.71 -19.58
C HIS A 263 -1.41 -6.28 -18.27
N ARG A 264 -2.20 -7.14 -17.60
CA ARG A 264 -1.80 -7.82 -16.35
C ARG A 264 -0.53 -8.67 -16.52
N ALA A 265 -0.36 -9.32 -17.67
CA ALA A 265 0.86 -10.07 -17.99
C ALA A 265 2.08 -9.14 -18.12
N ALA A 266 1.96 -8.04 -18.87
CA ALA A 266 3.03 -7.04 -19.01
C ALA A 266 3.45 -6.45 -17.65
N LEU A 267 2.49 -6.05 -16.80
CA LEU A 267 2.78 -5.55 -15.45
C LEU A 267 3.50 -6.60 -14.58
N ALA A 268 3.07 -7.88 -14.65
CA ALA A 268 3.70 -8.97 -13.91
C ALA A 268 5.14 -9.26 -14.37
N ASP A 269 5.40 -9.16 -15.67
CA ASP A 269 6.72 -9.38 -16.25
C ASP A 269 7.68 -8.22 -15.93
N SER A 270 7.21 -6.97 -16.01
CA SER A 270 7.94 -5.79 -15.53
C SER A 270 8.26 -5.90 -14.04
N ALA A 271 7.30 -6.28 -13.20
CA ALA A 271 7.54 -6.49 -11.78
C ALA A 271 8.64 -7.53 -11.53
N ARG A 272 8.53 -8.71 -12.16
CA ARG A 272 9.50 -9.79 -12.03
C ARG A 272 10.90 -9.35 -12.46
N ALA A 273 11.02 -8.68 -13.60
CA ALA A 273 12.28 -8.17 -14.14
C ALA A 273 12.96 -7.13 -13.22
N ARG A 274 12.18 -6.38 -12.43
CA ARG A 274 12.69 -5.36 -11.50
C ARG A 274 12.87 -5.86 -10.06
N GLY A 275 12.56 -7.13 -9.76
CA GLY A 275 12.68 -7.70 -8.41
C GLY A 275 11.51 -7.32 -7.49
N PHE A 276 10.32 -7.16 -8.07
CA PHE A 276 9.05 -6.98 -7.37
C PHE A 276 8.14 -8.19 -7.62
N THR A 277 7.37 -8.60 -6.62
CA THR A 277 6.23 -9.50 -6.85
C THR A 277 5.03 -8.71 -7.34
N PHE A 278 4.18 -9.34 -8.16
CA PHE A 278 2.93 -8.76 -8.63
C PHE A 278 1.77 -9.68 -8.21
N ALA A 279 0.73 -9.09 -7.63
CA ALA A 279 -0.45 -9.81 -7.15
C ALA A 279 -1.73 -9.06 -7.54
N LEU A 280 -2.85 -9.79 -7.55
CA LEU A 280 -4.18 -9.25 -7.83
C LEU A 280 -5.07 -9.34 -6.59
N HIS A 281 -5.97 -8.37 -6.42
CA HIS A 281 -7.00 -8.36 -5.36
C HIS A 281 -8.30 -7.74 -5.86
N ALA A 282 -9.39 -8.51 -5.81
CA ALA A 282 -10.72 -8.01 -6.10
C ALA A 282 -11.35 -7.40 -4.83
N THR A 283 -12.11 -6.31 -4.98
CA THR A 283 -12.67 -5.56 -3.84
C THR A 283 -13.71 -6.33 -3.01
N ASP A 284 -14.35 -7.38 -3.57
CA ASP A 284 -15.25 -8.32 -2.88
C ASP A 284 -14.51 -9.33 -1.96
N ARG A 285 -13.20 -9.51 -2.15
CA ARG A 285 -12.39 -10.45 -1.35
C ARG A 285 -11.99 -9.83 0.00
N PRO A 286 -11.81 -10.65 1.06
CA PRO A 286 -11.32 -10.16 2.34
C PRO A 286 -9.96 -9.47 2.24
N ALA A 287 -9.80 -8.28 2.85
CA ALA A 287 -8.51 -7.57 2.87
C ALA A 287 -7.38 -8.40 3.51
N THR A 288 -7.69 -9.33 4.40
CA THR A 288 -6.72 -10.25 5.01
C THR A 288 -6.06 -11.17 3.98
N GLU A 289 -6.75 -11.56 2.90
CA GLU A 289 -6.20 -12.36 1.80
C GLU A 289 -5.09 -11.59 1.07
N ALA A 290 -5.36 -10.35 0.69
CA ALA A 290 -4.38 -9.46 0.06
C ALA A 290 -3.23 -9.07 1.00
N LEU A 291 -3.52 -8.80 2.28
CA LEU A 291 -2.49 -8.44 3.26
C LEU A 291 -1.50 -9.58 3.50
N LEU A 292 -1.94 -10.84 3.45
CA LEU A 292 -1.06 -12.01 3.47
C LEU A 292 -0.18 -12.08 2.21
N ARG A 293 -0.72 -11.86 1.01
CA ARG A 293 0.06 -11.82 -0.25
C ARG A 293 1.11 -10.72 -0.23
N LEU A 294 0.75 -9.51 0.21
CA LEU A 294 1.68 -8.38 0.38
C LEU A 294 2.85 -8.77 1.30
N ARG A 295 2.56 -9.31 2.50
CA ARG A 295 3.61 -9.74 3.44
C ARG A 295 4.50 -10.87 2.92
N GLN A 296 3.94 -11.81 2.16
CA GLN A 296 4.72 -12.87 1.50
C GLN A 296 5.67 -12.29 0.46
N GLY A 297 5.17 -11.44 -0.45
CA GLY A 297 5.98 -10.80 -1.49
C GLY A 297 7.13 -9.93 -0.96
N LEU A 298 6.92 -9.23 0.16
CA LEU A 298 8.00 -8.49 0.83
C LEU A 298 9.11 -9.42 1.35
N GLY A 299 8.74 -10.61 1.83
CA GLY A 299 9.65 -11.61 2.40
C GLY A 299 10.41 -12.47 1.38
N GLU A 300 9.85 -12.67 0.18
CA GLU A 300 10.42 -13.50 -0.88
C GLU A 300 11.63 -12.87 -1.60
N GLY A 301 11.76 -11.54 -1.57
CA GLY A 301 12.95 -10.83 -2.06
C GLY A 301 14.13 -10.88 -1.08
N ARG A 302 14.64 -12.09 -0.77
CA ARG A 302 15.86 -12.36 0.01
C ARG A 302 16.94 -12.95 -0.87
#